data_AF-A0AAW8XMK2-F1
#
_entry.id   AF-A0AAW8XMK2-F1
#
_cell.length_a   1.000
_cell.length_b   1.000
_cell.length_c   1.000
_cell.angle_alpha   90.00
_cell.angle_beta   90.00
_cell.angle_gamma   90.00
#
_symmetry.space_group_name_H-M   'P 1'
#
loop_
_entity.id
_entity.type
_entity.pdbx_description
1 polymer ?
#
loop_
_entity_poly.entity_id
_entity_poly.type
_entity_poly.pdbx_seq_one_letter_code
_entity_poly.pdbx_strand_id
1 'polypeptide(L)'
;MIGYSAAIRLLDNGRYDKHLAKGMEILACIMEAVESSWITLNIEKQIIVWRWLLAAVFITEEREKNGNVDVPNDEGGVDTAVIYSGEHGAISVYPGPERFALANHIEAGAIEKYGPDVGLQLALRMYQDMVVADEEHGFRLSAMGREGFNMLHDGFIEQIQTEGVPEAPIIH
;
A
#
# COMPACT_ATOMS: atom_id res chain seq x y z
N MET A 1 -2.59 -18.90 18.99
CA MET A 1 -3.67 -18.12 18.36
C MET A 1 -3.39 -16.65 18.62
N ILE A 2 -3.29 -15.81 17.58
CA ILE A 2 -3.05 -14.36 17.71
C ILE A 2 -4.42 -13.68 17.64
N GLY A 3 -4.69 -12.70 18.52
CA GLY A 3 -5.95 -11.95 18.49
C GLY A 3 -6.01 -10.96 17.31
N TYR A 4 -7.22 -10.61 16.86
CA TYR A 4 -7.43 -9.73 15.69
C TYR A 4 -6.72 -8.37 15.78
N SER A 5 -6.75 -7.72 16.96
CA SER A 5 -6.02 -6.46 17.16
C SER A 5 -4.50 -6.62 16.97
N ALA A 6 -3.94 -7.76 17.39
CA ALA A 6 -2.53 -8.04 17.19
C ALA A 6 -2.23 -8.37 15.72
N ALA A 7 -3.12 -9.07 15.03
CA ALA A 7 -3.01 -9.34 13.59
C ALA A 7 -2.99 -8.04 12.76
N ILE A 8 -3.89 -7.10 13.05
CA ILE A 8 -3.93 -5.78 12.39
C ILE A 8 -2.62 -5.01 12.62
N ARG A 9 -2.08 -5.02 13.85
CA ARG A 9 -0.79 -4.38 14.15
C ARG A 9 0.37 -5.00 13.37
N LEU A 10 0.31 -6.31 13.09
CA LEU A 10 1.33 -6.99 12.28
C LEU A 10 1.21 -6.64 10.78
N LEU A 11 0.01 -6.32 10.28
CA LEU A 11 -0.12 -5.73 8.95
C LEU A 11 0.50 -4.33 8.93
N ASP A 12 0.16 -3.49 9.91
CA ASP A 12 0.61 -2.09 9.96
C ASP A 12 2.13 -1.95 10.08
N ASN A 13 2.77 -2.78 10.90
CA ASN A 13 4.22 -2.76 11.08
C ASN A 13 5.02 -3.44 9.95
N GLY A 14 4.34 -3.89 8.89
CA GLY A 14 4.98 -4.48 7.72
C GLY A 14 5.47 -5.91 7.90
N ARG A 15 5.02 -6.66 8.93
CA ARG A 15 5.44 -8.05 9.16
C ARG A 15 5.24 -8.94 7.93
N TYR A 16 4.23 -8.63 7.12
CA TYR A 16 3.84 -9.41 5.96
C TYR A 16 4.32 -8.83 4.62
N ASP A 17 5.06 -7.72 4.62
CA ASP A 17 5.47 -7.04 3.38
C ASP A 17 6.39 -7.92 2.51
N LYS A 18 7.25 -8.74 3.11
CA LYS A 18 8.08 -9.73 2.38
C LYS A 18 7.31 -11.01 2.01
N HIS A 19 6.08 -11.20 2.51
CA HIS A 19 5.29 -12.42 2.34
C HIS A 19 3.81 -12.09 2.12
N LEU A 20 3.51 -11.36 1.04
CA LEU A 20 2.16 -10.84 0.76
C LEU A 20 1.06 -11.91 0.82
N ALA A 21 1.31 -13.13 0.32
CA ALA A 21 0.34 -14.22 0.41
C ALA A 21 -0.11 -14.52 1.85
N LYS A 22 0.83 -14.55 2.82
CA LYS A 22 0.50 -14.73 4.24
C LYS A 22 -0.26 -13.53 4.80
N GLY A 23 0.05 -12.31 4.34
CA GLY A 23 -0.71 -11.13 4.74
C GLY A 23 -2.14 -11.15 4.20
N MET A 24 -2.36 -11.65 2.99
CA MET A 24 -3.70 -11.87 2.41
C MET A 24 -4.50 -12.90 3.20
N GLU A 25 -3.88 -13.99 3.67
CA GLU A 25 -4.54 -14.96 4.57
C GLU A 25 -5.01 -14.29 5.88
N ILE A 26 -4.19 -13.40 6.44
CA ILE A 26 -4.53 -12.66 7.65
C ILE A 26 -5.65 -11.65 7.39
N LEU A 27 -5.61 -10.94 6.26
CA LEU A 27 -6.70 -10.07 5.83
C LEU A 27 -8.01 -10.84 5.68
N ALA A 28 -7.99 -11.98 4.99
CA ALA A 28 -9.17 -12.82 4.82
C ALA A 28 -9.76 -13.24 6.18
N CYS A 29 -8.92 -13.70 7.10
CA CYS A 29 -9.33 -14.01 8.48
C CYS A 29 -9.98 -12.82 9.20
N ILE A 30 -9.45 -11.60 9.02
CA ILE A 30 -9.99 -10.39 9.64
C ILE A 30 -11.35 -10.04 9.01
N MET A 31 -11.46 -10.10 7.69
CA MET A 31 -12.69 -9.75 6.97
C MET A 31 -13.82 -10.74 7.25
N GLU A 32 -13.53 -12.04 7.31
CA GLU A 32 -14.49 -13.07 7.71
C GLU A 32 -15.01 -12.84 9.14
N ALA A 33 -14.14 -12.43 10.06
CA ALA A 33 -14.54 -12.11 11.43
C ALA A 33 -15.41 -10.83 11.52
N VAL A 34 -15.18 -9.86 10.64
CA VAL A 34 -16.04 -8.67 10.51
C VAL A 34 -17.41 -9.08 9.94
N GLU A 35 -17.44 -9.86 8.86
CA GLU A 35 -18.67 -10.35 8.24
C GLU A 35 -19.50 -11.20 9.21
N SER A 36 -18.84 -12.05 9.99
CA SER A 36 -19.45 -12.87 11.04
C SER A 36 -19.84 -12.10 12.30
N SER A 37 -19.64 -10.77 12.33
CA SER A 37 -19.91 -9.90 13.48
C SER A 37 -19.15 -10.29 14.76
N TRP A 38 -18.03 -10.99 14.65
CA TRP A 38 -17.17 -11.34 15.79
C TRP A 38 -16.34 -10.15 16.26
N ILE A 39 -16.05 -9.22 15.36
CA ILE A 39 -15.35 -7.96 15.64
C ILE A 39 -16.00 -6.81 14.87
N THR A 40 -15.83 -5.59 15.39
CA THR A 40 -16.10 -4.35 14.65
C THR A 40 -14.81 -3.53 14.58
N LEU A 41 -14.47 -3.06 13.38
CA LEU A 41 -13.30 -2.22 13.16
C LEU A 41 -13.68 -0.74 13.26
N ASN A 42 -12.97 0.00 14.11
CA ASN A 42 -13.02 1.46 14.06
C ASN A 42 -12.32 1.97 12.78
N ILE A 43 -12.49 3.26 12.47
CA ILE A 43 -11.95 3.85 11.23
C ILE A 43 -10.43 3.66 11.09
N GLU A 44 -9.67 3.81 12.17
CA GLU A 44 -8.22 3.62 12.20
C GLU A 44 -7.81 2.21 11.76
N LYS A 45 -8.49 1.18 12.28
CA LYS A 45 -8.22 -0.21 11.90
C LYS A 45 -8.65 -0.52 10.47
N GLN A 46 -9.75 0.08 10.00
CA GLN A 46 -10.17 -0.07 8.61
C GLN A 46 -9.12 0.54 7.67
N ILE A 47 -8.60 1.72 7.98
CA ILE A 47 -7.53 2.37 7.22
C ILE A 47 -6.29 1.47 7.13
N ILE A 48 -5.84 0.88 8.24
CA ILE A 48 -4.69 -0.03 8.24
C ILE A 48 -4.91 -1.22 7.30
N VAL A 49 -6.07 -1.88 7.42
CA VAL A 49 -6.44 -3.07 6.64
C VAL A 49 -6.50 -2.73 5.15
N TRP A 50 -7.16 -1.63 4.79
CA TRP A 50 -7.32 -1.21 3.39
C TRP A 50 -6.03 -0.67 2.78
N ARG A 51 -5.24 0.11 3.52
CA ARG A 51 -3.93 0.59 3.08
C ARG A 51 -2.99 -0.58 2.79
N TRP A 52 -2.98 -1.60 3.66
CA TRP A 52 -2.15 -2.77 3.44
C TRP A 52 -2.64 -3.58 2.22
N LEU A 53 -3.96 -3.78 2.08
CA LEU A 53 -4.54 -4.46 0.91
C LEU A 53 -4.17 -3.75 -0.39
N LEU A 54 -4.37 -2.43 -0.45
CA LEU A 54 -4.11 -1.64 -1.66
C LEU A 54 -2.63 -1.71 -2.08
N ALA A 55 -1.70 -1.57 -1.13
CA ALA A 55 -0.27 -1.74 -1.40
C ALA A 55 0.07 -3.16 -1.87
N ALA A 56 -0.52 -4.20 -1.26
CA ALA A 56 -0.30 -5.59 -1.66
C ALA A 56 -0.82 -5.89 -3.08
N VAL A 57 -1.96 -5.32 -3.45
CA VAL A 57 -2.55 -5.44 -4.80
C VAL A 57 -1.64 -4.75 -5.83
N PHE A 58 -1.24 -3.50 -5.59
CA PHE A 58 -0.32 -2.79 -6.49
C PHE A 58 1.01 -3.54 -6.70
N ILE A 59 1.66 -3.95 -5.61
CA ILE A 59 2.94 -4.68 -5.70
C ILE A 59 2.79 -6.02 -6.42
N THR A 60 1.63 -6.67 -6.30
CA THR A 60 1.37 -7.91 -7.03
C THR A 60 1.16 -7.67 -8.52
N GLU A 61 0.37 -6.65 -8.90
CA GLU A 61 0.18 -6.28 -10.30
C GLU A 61 1.50 -5.88 -10.98
N GLU A 62 2.31 -5.01 -10.35
CA GLU A 62 3.57 -4.57 -10.95
C GLU A 62 4.60 -5.71 -11.07
N ARG A 63 4.60 -6.65 -10.12
CA ARG A 63 5.43 -7.85 -10.21
C ARG A 63 5.01 -8.78 -11.34
N GLU A 64 3.70 -8.96 -11.54
CA GLU A 64 3.18 -9.74 -12.68
C GLU A 64 3.54 -9.10 -14.01
N LYS A 65 3.47 -7.77 -14.07
CA LYS A 65 3.69 -6.98 -15.28
C LYS A 65 5.17 -6.83 -15.65
N ASN A 66 6.02 -6.49 -14.67
CA ASN A 66 7.41 -6.07 -14.91
C ASN A 66 8.46 -6.97 -14.23
N GLY A 67 8.05 -7.88 -13.36
CA GLY A 67 8.96 -8.74 -12.61
C GLY A 67 9.59 -8.06 -11.38
N ASN A 68 10.73 -8.58 -10.96
CA ASN A 68 11.46 -8.15 -9.77
C ASN A 68 12.96 -7.98 -10.06
N VAL A 69 13.64 -7.30 -9.14
CA VAL A 69 15.08 -7.06 -9.20
C VAL A 69 15.70 -7.22 -7.80
N ASP A 70 16.92 -7.74 -7.75
CA ASP A 70 17.70 -7.80 -6.52
C ASP A 70 18.47 -6.48 -6.32
N VAL A 71 18.25 -5.85 -5.17
CA VAL A 71 18.82 -4.57 -4.77
C VAL A 71 19.78 -4.80 -3.60
N PRO A 72 21.06 -4.41 -3.69
CA PRO A 72 21.98 -4.50 -2.56
C PRO A 72 21.44 -3.76 -1.34
N ASN A 73 21.52 -4.38 -0.17
CA ASN A 73 21.07 -3.77 1.09
C ASN A 73 22.26 -3.36 1.97
N ASP A 74 21.95 -2.57 3.01
CA ASP A 74 22.96 -2.01 3.93
C ASP A 74 23.61 -3.06 4.84
N GLU A 75 23.08 -4.28 4.86
CA GLU A 75 23.59 -5.41 5.64
C GLU A 75 24.57 -6.29 4.83
N GLY A 76 24.90 -5.90 3.60
CA GLY A 76 25.79 -6.65 2.71
C GLY A 76 25.13 -7.83 2.00
N GLY A 77 23.80 -7.90 2.02
CA GLY A 77 22.97 -8.84 1.26
C GLY A 77 22.22 -8.16 0.12
N VAL A 78 21.13 -8.78 -0.33
CA VAL A 78 20.20 -8.22 -1.31
C VAL A 78 18.76 -8.30 -0.80
N ASP A 79 17.98 -7.27 -1.08
CA ASP A 79 16.52 -7.28 -0.99
C ASP A 79 15.91 -7.44 -2.38
N THR A 80 14.83 -8.22 -2.49
CA THR A 80 14.09 -8.36 -3.75
C THR A 80 13.01 -7.28 -3.83
N ALA A 81 13.12 -6.41 -4.83
CA ALA A 81 12.19 -5.32 -5.10
C ALA A 81 11.31 -5.62 -6.31
N VAL A 82 10.14 -4.99 -6.39
CA VAL A 82 9.29 -5.04 -7.58
C VAL A 82 9.61 -3.85 -8.48
N ILE A 83 9.55 -4.06 -9.80
CA ILE A 83 9.82 -2.99 -10.77
C ILE A 83 8.50 -2.28 -11.07
N TYR A 84 8.42 -0.98 -10.84
CA TYR A 84 7.44 -0.11 -11.47
C TYR A 84 8.04 0.46 -12.77
N SER A 85 7.25 0.51 -13.83
CA SER A 85 7.62 1.15 -15.10
C SER A 85 6.45 1.96 -15.65
N GLY A 86 6.66 3.27 -15.74
CA GLY A 86 5.68 4.26 -16.20
C GLY A 86 6.23 5.17 -17.30
N GLU A 87 5.62 6.34 -17.48
CA GLU A 87 5.94 7.25 -18.59
C GLU A 87 7.34 7.86 -18.46
N HIS A 88 7.73 8.24 -17.24
CA HIS A 88 8.98 8.96 -17.00
C HIS A 88 10.16 8.06 -16.66
N GLY A 89 9.96 6.75 -16.50
CA GLY A 89 11.03 5.79 -16.28
C GLY A 89 10.58 4.60 -15.44
N ALA A 90 11.56 3.95 -14.80
CA ALA A 90 11.34 2.80 -13.95
C ALA A 90 12.08 2.95 -12.62
N ILE A 91 11.45 2.47 -11.54
CA ILE A 91 12.00 2.47 -10.19
C ILE A 91 11.69 1.15 -9.48
N SER A 92 12.45 0.86 -8.43
CA SER A 92 12.15 -0.24 -7.52
C SER A 92 11.15 0.22 -6.46
N VAL A 93 10.04 -0.52 -6.34
CA VAL A 93 8.95 -0.26 -5.38
C VAL A 93 8.86 -1.39 -4.35
N TYR A 94 8.44 -1.03 -3.14
CA TYR A 94 8.33 -1.93 -1.99
C TYR A 94 7.04 -1.64 -1.19
N PRO A 95 6.37 -2.65 -0.61
CA PRO A 95 5.11 -2.43 0.10
C PRO A 95 5.17 -1.39 1.23
N GLY A 96 6.28 -1.31 1.97
CA GLY A 96 6.45 -0.34 3.06
C GLY A 96 6.36 1.11 2.57
N PRO A 97 7.26 1.54 1.65
CA PRO A 97 7.17 2.82 0.95
C PRO A 97 5.80 3.12 0.35
N GLU A 98 5.13 2.15 -0.30
CA GLU A 98 3.78 2.38 -0.84
C GLU A 98 2.77 2.72 0.25
N ARG A 99 2.77 1.97 1.35
CA ARG A 99 1.89 2.27 2.49
C ARG A 99 2.21 3.64 3.07
N PHE A 100 3.48 4.02 3.15
CA PHE A 100 3.87 5.35 3.61
C PHE A 100 3.39 6.46 2.66
N ALA A 101 3.52 6.27 1.35
CA ALA A 101 3.04 7.21 0.34
C ALA A 101 1.51 7.38 0.41
N LEU A 102 0.76 6.29 0.53
CA LEU A 102 -0.70 6.33 0.73
C LEU A 102 -1.07 7.11 2.00
N ALA A 103 -0.39 6.86 3.12
CA ALA A 103 -0.63 7.57 4.37
C ALA A 103 -0.34 9.08 4.25
N ASN A 104 0.72 9.49 3.55
CA ASN A 104 1.07 10.90 3.42
C ASN A 104 0.21 11.64 2.38
N HIS A 105 0.03 11.05 1.20
CA HIS A 105 -0.59 11.76 0.08
C HIS A 105 -2.11 11.64 0.06
N ILE A 106 -2.67 10.55 0.60
CA ILE A 106 -4.12 10.34 0.65
C ILE A 106 -4.66 10.67 2.04
N GLU A 107 -4.17 9.99 3.10
CA GLU A 107 -4.74 10.21 4.44
C GLU A 107 -4.40 11.59 4.98
N ALA A 108 -3.12 11.98 5.04
CA ALA A 108 -2.74 13.27 5.61
C ALA A 108 -3.32 14.44 4.80
N GLY A 109 -3.32 14.36 3.47
CA GLY A 109 -3.97 15.36 2.61
C GLY A 109 -5.49 15.49 2.85
N ALA A 110 -6.19 14.37 3.05
CA ALA A 110 -7.61 14.38 3.39
C ALA A 110 -7.87 14.96 4.80
N ILE A 111 -7.02 14.61 5.77
CA ILE A 111 -7.09 15.12 7.15
C ILE A 111 -6.84 16.63 7.18
N GLU A 112 -5.82 17.12 6.48
CA GLU A 112 -5.49 18.54 6.42
C GLU A 112 -6.67 19.35 5.87
N LYS A 113 -7.33 18.84 4.82
CA LYS A 113 -8.40 19.54 4.13
C LYS A 113 -9.75 19.46 4.84
N TYR A 114 -10.08 18.32 5.45
CA TYR A 114 -11.43 18.03 5.96
C TYR A 114 -11.50 17.76 7.47
N GLY A 115 -10.36 17.82 8.17
CA GLY A 115 -10.23 17.39 9.55
C GLY A 115 -10.14 15.87 9.71
N PRO A 116 -9.74 15.36 10.89
CA PRO A 116 -9.44 13.94 11.08
C PRO A 116 -10.66 13.02 10.89
N ASP A 117 -11.82 13.40 11.42
CA ASP A 117 -13.00 12.53 11.40
C ASP A 117 -13.55 12.29 9.99
N VAL A 118 -13.66 13.36 9.20
CA VAL A 118 -14.16 13.29 7.82
C VAL A 118 -13.04 12.87 6.86
N GLY A 119 -11.82 13.37 7.06
CA GLY A 119 -10.66 13.06 6.24
C GLY A 119 -10.36 11.57 6.19
N LEU A 120 -10.36 10.88 7.34
CA LEU A 120 -10.14 9.44 7.38
C LEU A 120 -11.28 8.64 6.71
N GLN A 121 -12.53 9.09 6.81
CA GLN A 121 -13.65 8.43 6.10
C GLN A 121 -13.52 8.57 4.58
N LEU A 122 -13.09 9.74 4.11
CA LEU A 122 -12.85 9.98 2.69
C LEU A 122 -11.65 9.18 2.18
N ALA A 123 -10.55 9.12 2.94
CA ALA A 123 -9.38 8.31 2.60
C ALA A 123 -9.74 6.82 2.51
N LEU A 124 -10.51 6.31 3.48
CA LEU A 124 -11.00 4.93 3.46
C LEU A 124 -11.85 4.66 2.21
N ARG A 125 -12.78 5.57 1.88
CA ARG A 125 -13.62 5.43 0.70
C ARG A 125 -12.77 5.41 -0.58
N MET A 126 -11.76 6.27 -0.65
CA MET A 126 -10.83 6.31 -1.78
C MET A 126 -10.09 4.99 -1.93
N TYR A 127 -9.55 4.41 -0.85
CA TYR A 127 -8.91 3.08 -0.92
C TYR A 127 -9.87 1.99 -1.42
N GLN A 128 -11.12 2.02 -0.97
CA GLN A 128 -12.14 1.06 -1.42
C GLN A 128 -12.45 1.22 -2.91
N ASP A 129 -12.51 2.44 -3.43
CA ASP A 129 -12.75 2.72 -4.85
C ASP A 129 -11.51 2.44 -5.74
N MET A 130 -10.32 2.33 -5.15
CA MET A 130 -9.06 1.99 -5.85
C MET A 130 -8.85 0.47 -6.07
N VAL A 131 -9.69 -0.39 -5.48
CA VAL A 131 -9.60 -1.85 -5.61
C VAL A 131 -10.88 -2.41 -6.20
N VAL A 132 -10.76 -3.37 -7.12
CA VAL A 132 -11.87 -4.15 -7.67
C VAL A 132 -11.62 -5.63 -7.47
N ALA A 133 -12.69 -6.43 -7.39
CA ALA A 133 -12.60 -7.88 -7.43
C ALA A 133 -12.70 -8.36 -8.89
N ASP A 134 -11.77 -9.20 -9.29
CA ASP A 134 -11.70 -9.90 -10.57
C ASP A 134 -11.92 -11.40 -10.34
N GLU A 135 -12.75 -12.04 -11.17
CA GLU A 135 -13.14 -13.44 -10.98
C GLU A 135 -11.98 -14.42 -11.20
N GLU A 136 -11.00 -14.07 -12.03
CA GLU A 136 -9.88 -14.94 -12.39
C GLU A 136 -8.63 -14.63 -11.55
N HIS A 137 -8.41 -13.36 -11.21
CA HIS A 137 -7.17 -12.88 -10.60
C HIS A 137 -7.33 -12.39 -9.16
N GLY A 138 -8.53 -12.43 -8.58
CA GLY A 138 -8.78 -11.93 -7.22
C GLY A 138 -8.80 -10.40 -7.18
N PHE A 139 -8.20 -9.77 -6.16
CA PHE A 139 -8.20 -8.30 -6.08
C PHE A 139 -7.23 -7.69 -7.09
N ARG A 140 -7.72 -6.69 -7.83
CA ARG A 140 -6.99 -5.91 -8.83
C ARG A 140 -7.15 -4.43 -8.55
N LEU A 141 -6.24 -3.61 -9.05
CA LEU A 141 -6.43 -2.17 -9.03
C LEU A 141 -7.59 -1.80 -9.95
N SER A 142 -8.41 -0.85 -9.49
CA SER A 142 -9.37 -0.19 -10.34
C SER A 142 -8.66 0.72 -11.36
N ALA A 143 -9.38 1.26 -12.34
CA ALA A 143 -8.83 2.28 -13.23
C ALA A 143 -8.31 3.50 -12.44
N MET A 144 -9.08 3.94 -11.44
CA MET A 144 -8.68 5.00 -10.51
C MET A 144 -7.45 4.61 -9.68
N GLY A 145 -7.37 3.36 -9.23
CA GLY A 145 -6.22 2.85 -8.50
C GLY A 145 -4.93 2.92 -9.31
N ARG A 146 -4.96 2.42 -10.55
CA ARG A 146 -3.82 2.46 -11.47
C ARG A 146 -3.41 3.89 -11.82
N GLU A 147 -4.37 4.75 -12.13
CA GLU A 147 -4.09 6.15 -12.42
C GLU A 147 -3.44 6.86 -11.23
N GLY A 148 -3.97 6.64 -10.01
CA GLY A 148 -3.42 7.21 -8.78
C GLY A 148 -1.97 6.81 -8.52
N PHE A 149 -1.65 5.52 -8.64
CA PHE A 149 -0.27 5.05 -8.49
C PHE A 149 0.64 5.53 -9.62
N ASN A 150 0.16 5.59 -10.87
CA ASN A 150 0.97 6.12 -11.97
C ASN A 150 1.31 7.59 -11.74
N MET A 151 0.32 8.42 -11.38
CA MET A 151 0.56 9.84 -11.06
C MET A 151 1.57 10.02 -9.92
N LEU A 152 1.47 9.20 -8.86
CA LEU A 152 2.40 9.25 -7.73
C LEU A 152 3.83 8.94 -8.18
N HIS A 153 4.03 7.84 -8.89
CA HIS A 153 5.36 7.36 -9.24
C HIS A 153 5.99 8.12 -10.40
N ASP A 154 5.22 8.45 -11.43
CA ASP A 154 5.71 9.24 -12.56
C ASP A 154 6.09 10.65 -12.11
N GLY A 155 5.30 11.27 -11.23
CA GLY A 155 5.66 12.55 -10.61
C GLY A 155 6.94 12.47 -9.75
N PHE A 156 7.13 11.39 -9.00
CA PHE A 156 8.36 11.18 -8.23
C PHE A 156 9.59 10.98 -9.14
N ILE A 157 9.45 10.24 -10.23
CA ILE A 157 10.53 10.03 -11.20
C ILE A 157 10.88 11.35 -11.89
N GLU A 158 9.89 12.13 -12.31
CA GLU A 158 10.09 13.45 -12.91
C GLU A 158 10.86 14.36 -11.94
N GLN A 159 10.45 14.40 -10.67
CA GLN A 159 11.13 15.17 -9.64
C GLN A 159 12.61 14.78 -9.51
N ILE A 160 12.92 13.48 -9.47
CA ILE A 160 14.31 13.01 -9.42
C ILE A 160 15.11 13.47 -10.64
N GLN A 161 14.50 13.46 -11.83
CA GLN A 161 15.16 13.85 -13.07
C GLN A 161 15.42 15.36 -13.13
N THR A 162 14.53 16.18 -12.60
CA THR A 162 14.64 17.64 -12.64
C THR A 162 15.46 18.21 -11.49
N GLU A 163 15.31 17.65 -10.28
CA GLU A 163 15.85 18.20 -9.03
C GLU A 163 16.97 17.35 -8.43
N GLY A 164 17.15 16.11 -8.92
CA GLY A 164 18.03 15.11 -8.32
C GLY A 164 17.34 14.31 -7.22
N VAL A 165 18.04 13.32 -6.64
CA VAL A 165 17.48 12.50 -5.56
C VAL A 165 17.21 13.40 -4.35
N PRO A 166 15.96 13.47 -3.83
CA PRO A 166 15.64 14.24 -2.64
C PRO A 166 16.54 13.83 -1.46
N GLU A 167 16.94 14.78 -0.62
CA GLU A 167 17.52 14.42 0.66
C GLU A 167 16.53 13.52 1.43
N ALA A 168 17.04 12.44 2.02
CA ALA A 168 16.20 11.48 2.72
C ALA A 168 15.27 12.21 3.70
N PRO A 169 13.94 11.95 3.68
CA PRO A 169 13.02 12.61 4.58
C PRO A 169 13.47 12.35 6.03
N ILE A 170 13.68 13.43 6.78
CA ILE A 170 13.93 13.35 8.21
C ILE A 170 12.63 12.87 8.83
N ILE A 171 12.58 11.60 9.21
CA ILE A 171 11.48 11.03 9.99
C ILE A 171 11.59 11.70 11.38
N HIS A 172 10.71 12.68 11.64
CA HIS A 172 10.57 13.33 12.94
C HIS A 172 9.80 12.46 13.94
#